data_AF-A0A926KNQ6-F1
#
_entry.id   AF-A0A926KNQ6-F1
#
_cell.length_a   1.000
_cell.length_b   1.000
_cell.length_c   1.000
_cell.angle_alpha   90.00
_cell.angle_beta   90.00
_cell.angle_gamma   90.00
#
_symmetry.space_group_name_H-M   'P 1'
#
loop_
_entity.id
_entity.type
_entity.pdbx_description
1 polymer ?
#
loop_
_entity_poly.entity_id
_entity_poly.type
_entity_poly.pdbx_seq_one_letter_code
_entity_poly.pdbx_strand_id
1 'polypeptide(L)'
;MEDTIVLRKYWQRIKGLNFEHFSNAQNELHTRAYELAVQHVCEAMSCHPRISAKMVEEVKRKAVEIRENWDGCREVITFESTLELIIEEILEKKYGVQRKAATAE
;
A
#
# COMPACT_ATOMS: atom_id res chain seq x y z
N MET A 1 -8.33 -29.87 -3.09
CA MET A 1 -8.89 -29.92 -4.47
C MET A 1 -9.72 -28.67 -4.77
N GLU A 2 -10.45 -28.14 -3.79
CA GLU A 2 -11.06 -26.79 -3.82
C GLU A 2 -10.07 -25.68 -4.22
N ASP A 3 -8.89 -25.66 -3.59
CA ASP A 3 -7.90 -24.58 -3.75
C ASP A 3 -7.42 -24.41 -5.20
N THR A 4 -7.29 -25.52 -5.94
CA THR A 4 -6.83 -25.46 -7.34
C THR A 4 -7.91 -24.91 -8.28
N ILE A 5 -9.19 -25.06 -7.95
CA ILE A 5 -10.31 -24.49 -8.72
C ILE A 5 -10.37 -22.97 -8.49
N VAL A 6 -10.21 -22.53 -7.24
CA VAL A 6 -10.19 -21.10 -6.88
C VAL A 6 -8.99 -20.40 -7.52
N LEU A 7 -7.79 -20.98 -7.41
CA LEU A 7 -6.57 -20.44 -8.03
C LEU A 7 -6.68 -20.35 -9.55
N ARG A 8 -7.29 -21.36 -10.20
CA ARG A 8 -7.54 -21.31 -11.64
C ARG A 8 -8.51 -20.20 -12.03
N LYS A 9 -9.61 -20.01 -11.29
CA LYS A 9 -10.57 -18.92 -11.55
C LYS A 9 -9.92 -17.55 -11.36
N TYR A 10 -9.13 -17.39 -10.31
CA TYR A 10 -8.37 -16.16 -10.07
C TYR A 10 -7.36 -15.90 -11.19
N TRP A 11 -6.60 -16.91 -11.61
CA TRP A 11 -5.67 -16.80 -12.74
C TRP A 11 -6.36 -16.39 -14.04
N GLN A 12 -7.51 -16.98 -14.37
CA GLN A 12 -8.27 -16.59 -15.55
C GLN A 12 -8.78 -15.15 -15.47
N ARG A 13 -9.22 -14.70 -14.28
CA ARG A 13 -9.60 -13.31 -14.04
C ARG A 13 -8.44 -12.36 -14.33
N ILE A 14 -7.26 -12.63 -13.78
CA ILE A 14 -6.06 -11.77 -13.97
C ILE A 14 -5.68 -11.65 -15.44
N LYS A 15 -5.68 -12.75 -16.19
CA LYS A 15 -5.34 -12.74 -17.63
C LYS A 15 -6.33 -11.94 -18.50
N GLY A 16 -7.55 -11.74 -18.03
CA GLY A 16 -8.57 -10.96 -18.75
C GLY A 16 -8.51 -9.46 -18.48
N LEU A 17 -7.65 -9.00 -17.56
CA LEU A 17 -7.54 -7.59 -17.21
C LEU A 17 -6.69 -6.85 -18.25
N ASN A 18 -7.10 -5.61 -18.56
CA ASN A 18 -6.20 -4.66 -19.22
C ASN A 18 -5.18 -4.11 -18.19
N PHE A 19 -4.19 -3.35 -18.65
CA PHE A 19 -3.11 -2.84 -17.80
C PHE A 19 -3.61 -2.04 -16.59
N GLU A 20 -4.59 -1.15 -16.79
CA GLU A 20 -5.17 -0.32 -15.73
C GLU A 20 -5.87 -1.15 -14.66
N HIS A 21 -6.77 -2.06 -15.07
CA HIS A 21 -7.46 -2.94 -14.14
C HIS A 21 -6.51 -3.92 -13.43
N PHE A 22 -5.45 -4.36 -14.11
CA PHE A 22 -4.42 -5.19 -13.50
C PHE A 22 -3.67 -4.42 -12.42
N SER A 23 -3.23 -3.18 -12.70
CA SER A 23 -2.53 -2.34 -11.74
C SER A 23 -3.39 -2.04 -10.52
N ASN A 24 -4.68 -1.72 -10.72
CA ASN A 24 -5.63 -1.50 -9.63
C ASN A 24 -5.86 -2.75 -8.77
N ALA A 25 -5.99 -3.93 -9.39
CA ALA A 25 -6.14 -5.19 -8.67
C ALA A 25 -4.88 -5.56 -7.86
N GLN A 26 -3.68 -5.27 -8.38
CA GLN A 26 -2.44 -5.45 -7.64
C GLN A 26 -2.35 -4.47 -6.46
N ASN A 27 -2.71 -3.21 -6.65
CA ASN A 27 -2.72 -2.22 -5.58
C ASN A 27 -3.63 -2.66 -4.42
N GLU A 28 -4.85 -3.10 -4.71
CA GLU A 28 -5.78 -3.60 -3.69
C GLU A 28 -5.22 -4.81 -2.94
N LEU A 29 -4.60 -5.76 -3.65
CA LEU A 29 -3.98 -6.94 -3.05
C LEU A 29 -2.79 -6.55 -2.14
N HIS A 30 -1.94 -5.64 -2.59
CA HIS A 30 -0.79 -5.17 -1.83
C HIS A 30 -1.22 -4.40 -0.58
N THR A 31 -2.21 -3.51 -0.67
CA THR A 31 -2.76 -2.81 0.51
C THR A 31 -3.23 -3.79 1.58
N ARG A 32 -4.03 -4.79 1.20
CA ARG A 32 -4.50 -5.83 2.14
C ARG A 32 -3.35 -6.64 2.74
N ALA A 33 -2.34 -6.97 1.93
CA ALA A 33 -1.17 -7.71 2.42
C ALA A 33 -0.37 -6.89 3.44
N TYR A 34 -0.22 -5.58 3.22
CA TYR A 34 0.44 -4.68 4.18
C TYR A 34 -0.36 -4.54 5.46
N GLU A 35 -1.68 -4.33 5.39
CA GLU A 35 -2.56 -4.25 6.57
C GLU A 35 -2.44 -5.52 7.43
N LEU A 36 -2.49 -6.70 6.78
CA LEU A 36 -2.37 -7.98 7.47
C LEU A 36 -0.97 -8.18 8.09
N ALA A 37 0.09 -7.76 7.40
CA ALA A 37 1.45 -7.82 7.92
C ALA A 37 1.61 -6.94 9.17
N VAL A 38 1.07 -5.71 9.14
CA VAL A 38 1.05 -4.81 10.30
C VAL A 38 0.29 -5.45 11.46
N GLN A 39 -0.88 -6.02 11.20
CA GLN A 39 -1.67 -6.72 12.21
C GLN A 39 -0.88 -7.85 12.87
N HIS A 40 -0.30 -8.76 12.08
CA HIS A 40 0.45 -9.90 12.62
C HIS A 40 1.66 -9.51 13.44
N VAL A 41 2.40 -8.48 13.02
CA VAL A 41 3.54 -7.97 13.80
C VAL A 41 3.04 -7.37 15.11
N CYS A 42 1.96 -6.59 15.10
CA CYS A 42 1.40 -6.00 16.31
C CYS A 42 0.88 -7.06 17.29
N GLU A 43 0.21 -8.10 16.79
CA GLU A 43 -0.26 -9.23 17.58
C GLU A 43 0.91 -10.00 18.21
N ALA A 44 1.93 -10.33 17.41
CA ALA A 44 3.13 -11.01 17.89
C ALA A 44 3.85 -10.22 18.99
N MET A 45 3.95 -8.90 18.82
CA MET A 45 4.56 -8.03 19.83
C MET A 45 3.71 -7.93 21.09
N SER A 46 2.39 -7.88 20.97
CA SER A 46 1.46 -7.79 22.10
C SER A 46 1.45 -9.07 22.96
N CYS A 47 1.73 -10.22 22.36
CA CYS A 47 1.82 -11.50 23.07
C CYS A 47 3.15 -11.70 23.82
N HIS A 48 4.18 -10.89 23.55
CA HIS A 48 5.50 -11.11 24.13
C HIS A 48 5.65 -10.40 25.49
N PRO A 49 5.97 -11.13 26.59
CA PRO A 49 5.87 -10.61 27.96
C PRO A 49 6.85 -9.49 28.31
N ARG A 50 7.87 -9.24 27.47
CA ARG A 50 8.86 -8.16 27.65
C ARG A 50 8.60 -6.93 26.79
N ILE A 51 7.57 -6.97 25.94
CA ILE A 51 7.20 -5.84 25.09
C ILE A 51 6.03 -5.13 25.76
N SER A 52 6.22 -3.86 26.09
CA SER A 52 5.13 -3.03 26.62
C SER A 52 4.24 -2.51 25.49
N ALA A 53 2.97 -2.23 25.77
CA ALA A 53 2.06 -1.62 24.80
C ALA A 53 2.60 -0.31 24.20
N LYS A 54 3.34 0.47 24.99
CA LYS A 54 4.01 1.70 24.53
C LYS A 54 5.07 1.41 23.45
N MET A 55 5.86 0.35 23.61
CA MET A 55 6.85 -0.06 22.61
C MET A 55 6.17 -0.53 21.31
N VAL A 56 5.02 -1.19 21.39
CA VAL A 56 4.23 -1.57 20.20
C VAL A 56 3.82 -0.33 19.42
N GLU A 57 3.27 0.69 20.09
CA GLU A 57 2.88 1.95 19.44
C GLU A 57 4.07 2.72 18.85
N GLU A 58 5.22 2.73 19.53
CA GLU A 58 6.45 3.34 18.99
C GLU A 58 6.93 2.63 17.72
N VAL A 59 6.84 1.29 17.69
CA VAL A 59 7.22 0.48 16.53
C VAL A 59 6.24 0.65 15.38
N LYS A 60 4.92 0.71 15.65
CA LYS A 60 3.91 1.05 14.63
C LYS A 60 4.20 2.39 13.98
N ARG A 61 4.46 3.43 14.78
CA ARG A 61 4.79 4.76 14.27
C ARG A 61 6.07 4.74 13.43
N LYS A 62 7.09 3.99 13.86
CA LYS A 62 8.34 3.84 13.09
C LYS A 62 8.12 3.08 11.78
N ALA A 63 7.23 2.08 11.76
CA ALA A 63 6.88 1.35 10.54
C ALA A 63 6.19 2.28 9.52
N VAL A 64 5.30 3.17 9.96
CA VAL A 64 4.70 4.21 9.11
C VAL A 64 5.78 5.16 8.57
N GLU A 65 6.71 5.60 9.42
CA GLU A 65 7.80 6.47 9.01
C GLU A 65 8.75 5.81 7.99
N ILE A 66 9.09 4.53 8.15
CA ILE A 66 9.89 3.77 7.18
C ILE A 66 9.15 3.69 5.84
N ARG A 67 7.87 3.28 5.88
CA ARG A 67 7.00 3.18 4.72
C ARG A 67 6.98 4.49 3.93
N GLU A 68 6.76 5.61 4.61
CA GLU A 68 6.54 6.91 3.95
C GLU A 68 7.84 7.63 3.58
N ASN A 69 8.82 7.66 4.49
CA ASN A 69 10.00 8.50 4.34
C ASN A 69 11.20 7.76 3.75
N TRP A 70 11.31 6.45 3.98
CA TRP A 70 12.46 5.66 3.52
C TRP A 70 12.13 4.99 2.19
N ASP A 71 10.96 4.35 2.13
CA ASP A 71 10.52 3.62 0.93
C ASP A 71 9.73 4.51 -0.04
N GLY A 72 9.30 5.71 0.39
CA GLY A 72 8.53 6.64 -0.43
C GLY A 72 7.07 6.19 -0.68
N CYS A 73 6.61 5.15 0.02
CA CYS A 73 5.27 4.62 -0.10
C CYS A 73 4.32 5.37 0.84
N ARG A 74 3.66 6.42 0.34
CA ARG A 74 2.62 7.11 1.11
C ARG A 74 1.40 6.22 1.32
N GLU A 75 0.76 6.36 2.48
CA GLU A 75 -0.55 5.75 2.69
C GLU A 75 -1.54 6.32 1.69
N VAL A 76 -2.01 5.47 0.80
CA VAL A 76 -3.10 5.84 -0.08
C VAL A 76 -4.39 5.62 0.70
N ILE A 77 -4.91 6.69 1.28
CA ILE A 77 -6.27 6.75 1.79
C ILE A 77 -7.15 7.04 0.56
N THR A 78 -8.02 6.08 0.20
CA THR A 78 -8.98 6.10 -0.94
C THR A 78 -8.42 5.91 -2.36
N PHE A 79 -9.06 5.02 -3.11
CA PHE A 79 -8.72 4.50 -4.45
C PHE A 79 -8.52 5.59 -5.53
N GLU A 80 -9.07 6.79 -5.33
CA GLU A 80 -8.90 7.94 -6.22
C GLU A 80 -7.52 8.60 -6.09
N SER A 81 -6.88 8.55 -4.91
CA SER A 81 -5.60 9.23 -4.68
C SER A 81 -4.40 8.46 -5.25
N THR A 82 -4.48 7.14 -5.45
CA THR A 82 -3.37 6.36 -6.04
C THR A 82 -3.12 6.72 -7.48
N LEU A 83 -4.18 6.87 -8.28
CA LEU A 83 -4.07 7.15 -9.70
C LEU A 83 -3.54 8.57 -9.92
N GLU A 84 -4.00 9.54 -9.12
CA GLU A 84 -3.51 10.92 -9.20
C GLU A 84 -2.02 11.01 -8.87
N LEU A 85 -1.56 10.37 -7.79
CA LEU A 85 -0.14 10.39 -7.41
C LEU A 85 0.77 9.67 -8.42
N ILE A 86 0.31 8.54 -8.99
CA ILE A 86 1.07 7.82 -10.04
C ILE A 86 1.12 8.64 -11.33
N ILE A 87 0.01 9.28 -11.71
CA ILE A 87 -0.04 10.15 -12.90
C ILE A 87 0.89 11.35 -12.70
N GLU A 88 0.90 11.96 -11.52
CA GLU A 88 1.81 13.06 -11.19
C GLU A 88 3.28 12.63 -11.31
N GLU A 89 3.66 11.49 -10.75
CA GLU A 89 5.04 10.99 -10.86
C GLU A 89 5.44 10.69 -12.32
N ILE A 90 4.53 10.13 -13.12
CA ILE A 90 4.76 9.87 -14.55
C ILE A 90 4.90 11.18 -15.33
N LEU A 91 4.05 12.17 -15.04
CA LEU A 91 4.08 13.48 -15.69
C LEU A 91 5.34 14.27 -15.30
N GLU A 92 5.77 14.21 -14.04
CA GLU A 92 7.02 14.81 -13.58
C GLU A 92 8.23 14.17 -14.27
N LYS A 93 8.30 12.83 -14.32
CA LYS A 93 9.41 12.12 -14.97
C LYS A 93 9.48 12.33 -16.48
N LYS A 94 8.32 12.47 -17.14
CA LYS A 94 8.24 12.54 -18.61
C LYS A 94 8.26 13.97 -19.15
N TYR A 95 7.75 14.94 -18.39
CA TYR A 95 7.54 16.31 -18.86
C TYR A 95 8.09 17.39 -17.91
N GLY A 96 8.62 17.03 -16.73
CA GLY A 96 9.21 17.99 -15.79
C GLY A 96 8.23 18.99 -15.18
N VAL A 97 6.93 18.67 -15.16
CA VAL A 97 5.87 19.59 -14.71
C VAL A 97 5.70 19.50 -13.19
N GLN A 98 6.20 20.49 -12.44
CA GLN A 98 5.84 20.66 -11.02
C GLN A 98 4.66 21.63 -10.86
N ARG A 99 3.67 21.25 -10.06
CA ARG A 99 2.58 22.16 -9.68
C ARG A 99 3.13 23.20 -8.71
N LYS A 100 3.00 24.49 -9.03
CA LYS A 100 3.18 25.56 -8.03
C LYS A 100 2.12 25.34 -6.94
N ALA A 101 2.56 25.14 -5.71
CA ALA A 101 1.69 25.15 -4.55
C ALA A 101 0.83 26.42 -4.62
N ALA A 102 -0.48 26.24 -4.60
CA ALA A 102 -1.39 27.35 -4.38
C ALA A 102 -1.07 27.89 -2.98
N THR A 103 -0.37 29.02 -2.94
CA THR A 103 -0.26 29.84 -1.74
C THR A 103 -1.68 30.23 -1.33
N ALA A 104 -2.20 29.60 -0.28
CA ALA A 104 -3.30 30.13 0.48
C ALA A 104 -2.72 31.23 1.36
N GLU A 105 -3.08 32.47 1.03
CA GLU A 105 -2.99 33.65 1.91
C GLU A 105 -3.86 33.45 3.17
#